data_AF-A0A7J4K1T6-F1
#
_entry.id   AF-A0A7J4K1T6-F1
#
_cell.length_a   1.000
_cell.length_b   1.000
_cell.length_c   1.000
_cell.angle_alpha   90.00
_cell.angle_beta   90.00
_cell.angle_gamma   90.00
#
_symmetry.space_group_name_H-M   'P 1'
#
loop_
_entity.id
_entity.type
_entity.pdbx_description
1 polymer ?
#
loop_
_entity_poly.entity_id
_entity_poly.type
_entity_poly.pdbx_seq_one_letter_code
_entity_poly.pdbx_strand_id
1 'polypeptide(L)'
;MRLVISDSKTGKSYQLEVEKGKEVHIVGKKIREKLDGGVFGAAGYQLELTGGSDTSGFPMRSDISGGRKIQSIISDGVGFHASDKGERRKKSLRGNTYSDATMQVNAKVVEWGSTDLATLFPKKEGEKKEEKK
;
A
#
# COMPACT_ATOMS: atom_id res chain seq x y z
N MET A 1 -1.12 -11.34 0.31
CA MET A 1 -1.19 -9.86 0.29
C MET A 1 -0.65 -9.35 -1.05
N ARG A 2 -1.16 -8.24 -1.60
CA ARG A 2 -0.62 -7.62 -2.84
C ARG A 2 0.32 -6.48 -2.46
N LEU A 3 1.54 -6.48 -2.98
CA LEU A 3 2.50 -5.38 -2.82
C LEU A 3 2.60 -4.60 -4.13
N VAL A 4 2.28 -3.31 -4.08
CA VAL A 4 2.42 -2.40 -5.22
C VAL A 4 3.64 -1.52 -5.00
N ILE A 5 4.66 -1.69 -5.82
CA ILE A 5 5.90 -0.91 -5.78
C ILE A 5 5.82 0.17 -6.85
N SER A 6 5.89 1.43 -6.42
CA SER A 6 5.87 2.59 -7.31
C SER A 6 7.28 3.16 -7.46
N ASP A 7 7.78 3.20 -8.69
CA ASP A 7 9.03 3.89 -9.01
C ASP A 7 8.75 5.35 -9.37
N SER A 8 9.32 6.26 -8.59
CA SER A 8 9.12 7.71 -8.77
C SER A 8 9.87 8.29 -9.96
N LYS A 9 10.90 7.60 -10.48
CA LYS A 9 11.66 8.08 -11.65
C LYS A 9 10.98 7.72 -12.96
N THR A 10 10.53 6.47 -13.09
CA THR A 10 9.89 5.98 -14.31
C THR A 10 8.38 6.21 -14.34
N GLY A 11 7.77 6.57 -13.21
CA GLY A 11 6.32 6.71 -13.07
C GLY A 11 5.57 5.39 -13.25
N LYS A 12 6.29 4.25 -13.25
CA LYS A 12 5.72 2.92 -13.40
C LYS A 12 5.47 2.30 -12.04
N SER A 13 4.36 1.58 -11.93
CA SER A 13 4.01 0.76 -10.77
C SER A 13 4.04 -0.71 -11.15
N TYR A 14 4.61 -1.53 -10.27
CA TYR A 14 4.68 -2.98 -10.41
C TYR A 14 3.90 -3.63 -9.28
N GLN A 15 3.07 -4.62 -9.61
CA GLN A 15 2.30 -5.37 -8.64
C GLN A 15 2.94 -6.74 -8.44
N LEU A 16 3.21 -7.08 -7.19
CA LEU A 16 3.73 -8.37 -6.75
C LEU A 16 2.72 -9.04 -5.82
N GLU A 17 2.49 -10.32 -6.05
CA GLU A 17 1.79 -11.16 -5.08
C GLU A 17 2.80 -11.66 -4.04
N VAL A 18 2.57 -11.31 -2.78
CA VAL A 18 3.46 -11.68 -1.68
C VAL A 18 3.09 -13.08 -1.21
N GLU A 19 4.06 -13.99 -1.25
CA GLU A 19 3.95 -15.33 -0.66
C GLU A 19 3.86 -15.24 0.87
N LYS A 20 3.09 -16.15 1.49
CA LYS A 20 2.80 -16.16 2.94
C LYS A 20 4.03 -16.10 3.86
N GLY A 21 5.20 -16.59 3.40
CA GLY A 21 6.44 -16.51 4.17
C GLY A 21 7.04 -15.11 4.27
N LYS A 22 6.80 -14.25 3.27
CA LYS A 22 7.34 -12.88 3.21
C LYS A 22 6.44 -11.85 3.88
N GLU A 23 5.19 -12.21 4.17
CA GLU A 23 4.21 -11.34 4.84
C GLU A 23 4.68 -10.94 6.26
N VAL A 24 5.39 -11.83 6.95
CA VAL A 24 5.96 -11.61 8.28
C VAL A 24 6.86 -10.37 8.35
N HIS A 25 7.53 -10.03 7.24
CA HIS A 25 8.41 -8.85 7.19
C HIS A 25 7.66 -7.52 7.03
N ILE A 26 6.38 -7.56 6.60
CA ILE A 26 5.54 -6.36 6.46
C ILE A 26 4.60 -6.23 7.66
N VAL A 27 4.05 -7.35 8.14
CA VAL A 27 3.15 -7.37 9.30
C VAL A 27 3.88 -6.83 10.53
N GLY A 28 3.27 -5.86 11.22
CA GLY A 28 3.86 -5.18 12.37
C GLY A 28 4.64 -3.89 12.03
N LYS A 29 4.97 -3.65 10.76
CA LYS A 29 5.58 -2.38 10.34
C LYS A 29 4.55 -1.26 10.30
N LYS A 30 5.06 -0.02 10.39
CA LYS A 30 4.23 1.19 10.30
C LYS A 30 4.27 1.80 8.89
N ILE A 31 3.24 2.58 8.58
CA ILE A 31 3.27 3.50 7.44
C ILE A 31 4.43 4.51 7.62
N ARG A 32 5.13 4.81 6.52
CA ARG A 32 6.38 5.58 6.37
C ARG A 32 7.65 4.88 6.87
N GLU A 33 7.56 3.60 7.20
CA GLU A 33 8.75 2.82 7.53
C GLU A 33 9.47 2.36 6.26
N LYS A 34 10.80 2.32 6.33
CA LYS A 34 11.67 1.81 5.26
C LYS A 34 11.89 0.31 5.42
N LEU A 35 11.96 -0.39 4.30
CA LEU A 35 12.17 -1.82 4.21
C LEU A 35 13.10 -2.13 3.02
N ASP A 36 13.94 -3.14 3.20
CA ASP A 36 14.82 -3.63 2.15
C ASP A 36 14.01 -4.45 1.12
N GLY A 37 14.04 -4.00 -0.13
CA GLY A 37 13.38 -4.64 -1.27
C GLY A 37 13.94 -6.02 -1.60
N GLY A 38 15.11 -6.41 -1.06
CA GLY A 38 15.68 -7.74 -1.23
C GLY A 38 14.72 -8.86 -0.81
N VAL A 39 13.90 -8.64 0.22
CA VAL A 39 12.88 -9.61 0.67
C VAL A 39 11.86 -9.93 -0.44
N PHE A 40 11.57 -8.95 -1.29
CA PHE A 40 10.55 -9.02 -2.34
C PHE A 40 11.12 -9.30 -3.73
N GLY A 41 12.42 -9.65 -3.83
CA GLY A 41 13.10 -9.91 -5.09
C GLY A 41 13.65 -8.65 -5.79
N ALA A 42 13.51 -7.48 -5.17
CA ALA A 42 14.10 -6.22 -5.62
C ALA A 42 15.42 -5.96 -4.87
N ALA A 43 16.41 -6.83 -5.08
CA ALA A 43 17.70 -6.73 -4.40
C ALA A 43 18.39 -5.37 -4.67
N GLY A 44 18.78 -4.67 -3.60
CA GLY A 44 19.43 -3.37 -3.67
C GLY A 44 18.48 -2.16 -3.68
N TYR A 45 17.16 -2.37 -3.62
CA TYR A 45 16.19 -1.27 -3.52
C TYR A 45 15.77 -1.02 -2.07
N GLN A 46 15.68 0.24 -1.68
CA GLN A 46 15.02 0.63 -0.42
C GLN A 46 13.60 1.09 -0.71
N LEU A 47 12.63 0.43 -0.07
CA LEU A 47 11.20 0.69 -0.22
C LEU A 47 10.65 1.39 1.01
N GLU A 48 9.88 2.45 0.83
CA GLU A 48 9.11 3.10 1.90
C GLU A 48 7.64 2.69 1.80
N LEU A 49 7.06 2.18 2.88
CA LEU A 49 5.66 1.78 2.94
C LEU A 49 4.77 3.03 3.06
N THR A 50 4.05 3.41 2.02
CA THR A 50 3.27 4.66 2.00
C THR A 50 1.83 4.50 2.47
N GLY A 51 1.28 3.29 2.42
CA GLY A 51 -0.08 3.01 2.88
C GLY A 51 -0.62 1.70 2.33
N GLY A 52 -1.93 1.52 2.37
CA GLY A 52 -2.57 0.31 1.89
C GLY A 52 -4.08 0.31 2.10
N SER A 53 -4.68 -0.84 1.81
CA SER A 53 -6.10 -1.10 2.02
C SER A 53 -6.31 -2.42 2.78
N ASP A 54 -7.34 -2.40 3.61
CA ASP A 54 -7.85 -3.59 4.30
C ASP A 54 -8.64 -4.50 3.35
N THR A 55 -8.87 -5.77 3.73
CA THR A 55 -9.75 -6.69 2.98
C THR A 55 -11.14 -6.13 2.72
N SER A 56 -11.65 -5.28 3.61
CA SER A 56 -12.95 -4.60 3.42
C SER A 56 -12.88 -3.33 2.54
N GLY A 57 -11.72 -3.01 1.96
CA GLY A 57 -11.51 -1.81 1.12
C GLY A 57 -11.33 -0.51 1.92
N PHE A 58 -11.23 -0.57 3.25
CA PHE A 58 -10.97 0.62 4.05
C PHE A 58 -9.51 1.07 3.90
N PRO A 59 -9.26 2.37 3.64
CA PRO A 59 -7.90 2.88 3.52
C PRO A 59 -7.21 2.93 4.88
N MET A 60 -5.89 2.73 4.87
CA MET A 60 -5.04 2.94 6.04
C MET A 60 -4.63 4.40 6.17
N ARG A 61 -4.55 4.91 7.41
CA ARG A 61 -4.16 6.29 7.70
C ARG A 61 -2.99 6.34 8.68
N SER A 62 -1.96 7.14 8.37
CA SER A 62 -0.73 7.28 9.16
C SER A 62 -0.94 7.79 10.59
N ASP A 63 -1.94 8.64 10.78
CA ASP A 63 -2.18 9.37 12.04
C ASP A 63 -2.76 8.45 13.12
N ILE A 64 -3.42 7.36 12.72
CA ILE A 64 -4.11 6.46 13.63
C ILE A 64 -3.13 5.35 14.02
N SER A 65 -2.81 5.23 15.30
CA SER A 65 -1.92 4.18 15.79
C SER A 65 -2.58 2.81 15.81
N GLY A 66 -1.79 1.80 15.47
CA GLY A 66 -2.13 0.39 15.61
C GLY A 66 -2.74 -0.22 14.36
N GLY A 67 -2.96 -1.53 14.42
CA GLY A 67 -3.46 -2.31 13.29
C GLY A 67 -4.97 -2.51 13.30
N ARG A 68 -5.76 -1.75 14.08
CA ARG A 68 -7.21 -1.97 14.22
C ARG A 68 -8.06 -1.06 13.31
N LYS A 69 -9.33 -1.42 13.14
CA LYS A 69 -10.34 -0.54 12.52
C LYS A 69 -10.86 0.44 13.56
N ILE A 70 -10.91 1.73 13.23
CA ILE A 70 -11.42 2.78 14.10
C ILE A 70 -12.37 3.66 13.31
N GLN A 71 -13.45 4.10 13.95
CA GLN A 71 -14.31 5.14 13.41
C GLN A 71 -13.85 6.50 13.92
N SER A 72 -13.46 7.39 13.00
CA SER A 72 -13.05 8.75 13.33
C SER A 72 -13.91 9.76 12.57
N ILE A 73 -14.09 10.95 13.16
CA ILE A 73 -14.73 12.08 12.49
C ILE A 73 -13.67 12.81 11.68
N ILE A 74 -13.76 12.69 10.36
CA ILE A 74 -12.80 13.28 9.43
C ILE A 74 -13.46 14.46 8.74
N SER A 75 -12.71 15.56 8.64
CA SER A 75 -13.09 16.72 7.84
C SER A 75 -12.73 16.52 6.37
N ASP A 76 -11.47 16.24 6.05
CA ASP A 76 -11.02 15.96 4.68
C ASP A 76 -9.74 15.12 4.67
N GLY A 77 -9.40 14.53 3.52
CA GLY A 77 -8.17 13.79 3.27
C GLY A 77 -8.35 12.28 3.06
N VAL A 78 -7.47 11.47 3.65
CA VAL A 78 -7.42 10.02 3.37
C VAL A 78 -8.70 9.33 3.85
N GLY A 79 -9.45 8.79 2.87
CA GLY A 79 -10.70 8.04 3.09
C GLY A 79 -11.97 8.90 3.16
N PHE A 80 -11.87 10.22 3.06
CA PHE A 80 -13.02 11.11 2.93
C PHE A 80 -12.65 12.37 2.18
N HIS A 81 -13.31 12.61 1.05
CA HIS A 81 -13.18 13.86 0.32
C HIS A 81 -14.44 14.70 0.57
N ALA A 82 -14.28 15.83 1.25
CA ALA A 82 -15.41 16.73 1.54
C ALA A 82 -15.90 17.38 0.24
N SER A 83 -17.22 17.39 0.02
CA SER A 83 -17.79 18.11 -1.12
C SER A 83 -17.99 19.59 -0.78
N ASP A 84 -18.36 19.87 0.47
CA ASP A 84 -18.59 21.22 0.98
C ASP A 84 -17.56 21.62 2.04
N LYS A 85 -17.27 22.93 2.11
CA LYS A 85 -16.37 23.48 3.13
C LYS A 85 -16.96 23.27 4.52
N GLY A 86 -16.23 22.55 5.36
CA GLY A 86 -16.63 22.28 6.76
C GLY A 86 -17.44 21.01 6.95
N GLU A 87 -17.68 20.22 5.90
CA GLU A 87 -18.29 18.90 6.04
C GLU A 87 -17.39 18.00 6.90
N ARG A 88 -17.98 17.32 7.89
CA ARG A 88 -17.28 16.31 8.70
C ARG A 88 -18.11 15.06 8.76
N ARG A 89 -17.51 13.92 8.45
CA ARG A 89 -18.21 12.64 8.47
C ARG A 89 -17.48 11.62 9.32
N LYS A 90 -18.26 10.85 10.09
CA LYS A 90 -17.75 9.68 10.79
C LYS A 90 -17.50 8.58 9.75
N LYS A 91 -16.25 8.16 9.61
CA LYS A 91 -15.83 7.12 8.66
C LYS A 91 -14.98 6.08 9.35
N SER A 92 -15.10 4.84 8.89
CA SER A 92 -14.27 3.72 9.33
C SER A 92 -12.95 3.74 8.56
N LEU A 93 -11.84 3.76 9.29
CA LEU A 93 -10.49 3.71 8.76
C LEU A 93 -9.71 2.58 9.41
N ARG A 94 -8.63 2.15 8.75
CA ARG A 94 -7.63 1.28 9.35
C ARG A 94 -6.48 2.13 9.89
N GLY A 95 -5.90 1.71 11.01
CA GLY A 95 -4.71 2.35 11.56
C GLY A 95 -3.45 2.13 10.72
N ASN A 96 -2.33 2.62 11.24
CA ASN A 96 -1.06 2.74 10.53
C ASN A 96 -0.17 1.50 10.60
N THR A 97 -0.55 0.45 11.32
CA THR A 97 0.22 -0.79 11.41
C THR A 97 -0.34 -1.82 10.44
N TYR A 98 0.52 -2.41 9.62
CA TYR A 98 0.13 -3.50 8.73
C TYR A 98 -0.15 -4.78 9.54
N SER A 99 -1.21 -5.48 9.15
CA SER A 99 -1.68 -6.71 9.81
C SER A 99 -2.12 -7.72 8.76
N ASP A 100 -2.40 -8.96 9.17
CA ASP A 100 -2.82 -10.04 8.26
C ASP A 100 -4.12 -9.74 7.51
N ALA A 101 -4.93 -8.80 8.00
CA ALA A 101 -6.15 -8.32 7.35
C ALA A 101 -5.88 -7.30 6.22
N THR A 102 -4.62 -7.04 5.87
CA THR A 102 -4.26 -6.11 4.79
C THR A 102 -4.32 -6.83 3.45
N MET A 103 -5.09 -6.26 2.51
CA MET A 103 -5.23 -6.84 1.17
C MET A 103 -4.14 -6.32 0.24
N GLN A 104 -3.90 -5.01 0.26
CA GLN A 104 -2.90 -4.34 -0.56
C GLN A 104 -2.01 -3.43 0.29
N VAL A 105 -0.71 -3.47 0.01
CA VAL A 105 0.32 -2.59 0.57
C VAL A 105 0.98 -1.81 -0.55
N ASN A 106 1.09 -0.50 -0.37
CA ASN A 106 1.69 0.42 -1.32
C ASN A 106 3.07 0.83 -0.81
N ALA A 107 4.07 0.65 -1.67
CA ALA A 107 5.45 1.02 -1.41
C ALA A 107 5.96 1.99 -2.48
N LYS A 108 6.82 2.91 -2.05
CA LYS A 108 7.55 3.84 -2.92
C LYS A 108 9.03 3.51 -2.88
N VAL A 109 9.69 3.52 -4.03
CA VAL A 109 11.15 3.38 -4.11
C VAL A 109 11.83 4.67 -3.62
N VAL A 110 12.70 4.56 -2.61
CA VAL A 110 13.48 5.68 -2.06
C VAL A 110 14.93 5.61 -2.52
N GLU A 111 15.54 4.42 -2.46
CA GLU A 111 16.89 4.19 -2.97
C GLU A 111 16.83 3.15 -4.07
N TRP A 112 17.51 3.43 -5.19
CA TRP A 112 17.50 2.59 -6.38
C TRP A 112 18.72 1.66 -6.35
N GLY A 113 18.48 0.37 -6.51
CA GLY A 113 19.52 -0.63 -6.69
C GLY A 113 19.99 -0.75 -8.14
N SER A 114 20.98 -1.62 -8.35
CA SER A 114 21.68 -1.79 -9.63
C SER A 114 20.91 -2.54 -10.73
N THR A 115 19.73 -3.12 -10.43
CA THR A 115 19.00 -4.02 -11.36
C THR A 115 17.60 -3.50 -11.66
N ASP A 116 17.27 -3.23 -12.92
CA ASP A 116 15.97 -2.67 -13.30
C ASP A 116 14.77 -3.49 -12.80
N LEU A 117 13.84 -2.82 -12.11
CA LEU A 117 12.54 -3.38 -11.71
C LEU A 117 11.69 -3.83 -12.91
N ALA A 118 12.00 -3.32 -14.12
CA ALA A 118 11.31 -3.66 -15.36
C ALA A 118 11.57 -5.09 -15.85
N THR A 119 12.72 -5.68 -15.51
CA THR A 119 13.12 -7.05 -15.89
C THR A 119 12.65 -8.09 -14.87
N LEU A 120 12.44 -7.67 -13.62
CA LEU A 120 11.98 -8.55 -12.54
C LEU A 120 10.45 -8.70 -12.51
N PHE A 121 9.72 -7.70 -13.02
CA PHE A 121 8.26 -7.67 -13.02
C PHE A 121 7.73 -7.31 -14.41
N PRO A 122 7.61 -8.27 -15.34
CA PRO A 122 6.90 -8.04 -16.57
C PRO A 122 5.49 -7.58 -16.23
N LYS A 123 5.07 -6.44 -16.79
CA LYS A 123 3.67 -6.02 -16.78
C LYS A 123 2.85 -7.21 -17.29
N LYS A 124 2.04 -7.81 -16.41
CA LYS A 124 0.79 -8.43 -16.87
C LYS A 124 -0.09 -7.29 -17.35
N GLU A 125 0.08 -6.90 -18.61
CA GLU A 125 -1.01 -6.31 -19.38
C GLU A 125 -2.15 -7.33 -19.41
N GLY A 126 -3.26 -7.04 -18.73
CA GLY A 126 -4.52 -7.76 -18.88
C GLY A 126 -5.14 -8.33 -17.61
N GLU A 127 -5.84 -7.47 -16.85
CA GLU A 127 -7.21 -7.82 -16.46
C GLU A 127 -8.11 -6.77 -17.08
N LYS A 128 -8.72 -7.18 -18.20
CA LYS A 128 -9.78 -6.47 -18.89
C LYS A 128 -10.86 -6.08 -17.88
N LYS A 129 -11.42 -4.90 -18.09
CA LYS A 129 -12.87 -4.67 -17.90
C LYS A 129 -13.63 -5.94 -18.32
N GLU A 130 -14.17 -6.68 -17.36
CA GLU A 130 -15.39 -7.46 -17.60
C GLU A 130 -16.54 -6.70 -16.95
N GLU A 131 -17.10 -5.76 -17.72
CA GLU A 131 -18.55 -5.66 -17.81
C GLU A 131 -19.08 -6.99 -18.35
N LYS A 132 -19.88 -7.70 -17.56
CA LYS A 132 -20.89 -8.70 -17.96
C LYS A 132 -21.81 -8.83 -16.73
N LYS A 133 -23.12 -8.73 -16.78
CA LYS A 133 -24.11 -8.77 -17.88
C LYS A 133 -25.41 -8.21 -17.32
#